data_AF-A0A9E4HBD6-F1
#
_entry.id   AF-A0A9E4HBD6-F1
#
_cell.length_a   1.000
_cell.length_b   1.000
_cell.length_c   1.000
_cell.angle_alpha   90.00
_cell.angle_beta   90.00
_cell.angle_gamma   90.00
#
_symmetry.space_group_name_H-M   'P 1'
#
loop_
_entity.id
_entity.type
_entity.pdbx_description
1 polymer ?
#
loop_
_entity_poly.entity_id
_entity_poly.type
_entity_poly.pdbx_seq_one_letter_code
_entity_poly.pdbx_strand_id
1 'polypeptide(L)'
;MGEQVQNLPSTIYWNSLRRFGILRHDGTPTQIAGLRPASRPLDDATEYVEHSGAVWDPSMPGPPDDFFALTSCDFALTRDEATWLAERIRLAAPDTLLEFLVGKGSRRAEATRFAWDDDEVKTAAGQVRDAVNEARRFAVAMHGAALLYNGLLAERSEELGLSQYDGRRDYFADLLDRWRDEVEASDLGSWNLEGLWGLISARGRPPSPLTLRFVTDWVSLVRGPSGLDLAGDQTARNLIREREIHQKRGQARLTNDRLMRQWGGASGSGRLNFRWPVVARLLNDIADGRS
;
A
#
# COMPACT_ATOMS: atom_id res chain seq x y z
N MET A 1 19.34 -1.04 22.68
CA MET A 1 17.88 -1.30 22.58
C MET A 1 17.61 -1.91 21.22
N GLY A 2 17.46 -3.23 21.11
CA GLY A 2 17.25 -3.89 19.80
C GLY A 2 16.96 -5.40 19.84
N GLU A 3 16.66 -5.96 21.01
CA GLU A 3 16.66 -7.43 21.21
C GLU A 3 15.27 -8.08 21.24
N GLN A 4 14.19 -7.32 20.96
CA GLN A 4 12.81 -7.86 20.99
C GLN A 4 11.98 -7.46 19.77
N VAL A 5 12.54 -7.60 18.57
CA VAL A 5 11.74 -7.52 17.34
C VAL A 5 11.74 -8.90 16.68
N GLN A 6 10.58 -9.58 16.70
CA GLN A 6 10.42 -10.91 16.10
C GLN A 6 10.63 -10.94 14.57
N ASN A 7 10.58 -9.78 13.91
CA ASN A 7 10.96 -9.60 12.50
C ASN A 7 11.73 -8.28 12.38
N LEU A 8 13.02 -8.35 12.01
CA LEU A 8 13.79 -7.13 11.75
C LEU A 8 13.07 -6.28 10.69
N PRO A 9 13.03 -4.94 10.83
CA PRO A 9 12.50 -4.05 9.78
C PRO A 9 13.13 -4.31 8.41
N SER A 10 14.37 -4.82 8.40
CA SER A 10 15.10 -5.23 7.21
C SER A 10 14.36 -6.28 6.37
N THR A 11 13.59 -7.19 6.97
CA THR A 11 12.86 -8.27 6.27
C THR A 11 11.85 -7.74 5.25
N ILE A 12 11.30 -6.53 5.45
CA ILE A 12 10.34 -5.92 4.52
C ILE A 12 11.04 -5.42 3.25
N TYR A 13 12.29 -4.95 3.36
CA TYR A 13 13.04 -4.41 2.22
C TYR A 13 13.49 -5.48 1.23
N TRP A 14 13.70 -6.73 1.67
CA TRP A 14 14.12 -7.82 0.78
C TRP A 14 13.18 -8.04 -0.41
N ASN A 15 11.87 -7.90 -0.20
CA ASN A 15 10.90 -8.02 -1.29
C ASN A 15 11.04 -6.89 -2.32
N SER A 16 11.26 -5.65 -1.86
CA SER A 16 11.49 -4.50 -2.75
C SER A 16 12.83 -4.63 -3.50
N LEU A 17 13.89 -5.07 -2.81
CA LEU A 17 15.20 -5.30 -3.41
C LEU A 17 15.13 -6.35 -4.52
N ARG A 18 14.38 -7.44 -4.32
CA ARG A 18 14.10 -8.42 -5.40
C ARG A 18 13.23 -7.84 -6.48
N ARG A 19 12.17 -7.11 -6.11
CA ARG A 19 11.23 -6.55 -7.07
C ARG A 19 11.93 -5.59 -8.03
N PHE A 20 12.90 -4.81 -7.57
CA PHE A 20 13.73 -3.94 -8.41
C PHE A 20 14.97 -4.63 -9.00
N GLY A 21 15.14 -5.93 -8.72
CA GLY A 21 16.26 -6.76 -9.15
C GLY A 21 17.63 -6.29 -8.63
N ILE A 22 17.64 -5.48 -7.57
CA ILE A 22 18.85 -5.09 -6.84
C ILE A 22 19.46 -6.33 -6.19
N LEU A 23 18.60 -7.15 -5.59
CA LEU A 23 18.94 -8.50 -5.16
C LEU A 23 18.50 -9.50 -6.24
N ARG A 24 19.45 -10.27 -6.78
CA ARG A 24 19.22 -11.22 -7.87
C ARG A 24 19.14 -12.67 -7.41
N HIS A 25 19.49 -12.94 -6.15
CA HIS A 25 19.48 -14.29 -5.59
C HIS A 25 18.19 -14.60 -4.78
N ASP A 26 17.65 -15.80 -5.01
CA ASP A 26 16.53 -16.34 -4.24
C ASP A 26 17.04 -17.00 -2.95
N GLY A 27 16.44 -16.67 -1.80
CA GLY A 27 16.85 -17.26 -0.53
C GLY A 27 16.48 -16.44 0.70
N THR A 28 16.69 -16.98 1.89
CA THR A 28 16.55 -16.20 3.12
C THR A 28 17.77 -15.29 3.31
N PRO A 29 17.65 -14.20 4.10
CA PRO A 29 18.80 -13.35 4.43
C PRO A 29 19.99 -14.16 4.97
N THR A 30 19.74 -15.20 5.77
CA THR A 30 20.76 -16.11 6.31
C THR A 30 21.45 -16.93 5.22
N GLN A 31 20.69 -17.45 4.26
CA GLN A 31 21.26 -18.18 3.12
C GLN A 31 22.16 -17.27 2.29
N ILE A 32 21.71 -16.04 2.06
CA ILE A 32 22.43 -15.05 1.25
C ILE A 32 23.70 -14.57 1.97
N ALA A 33 23.64 -14.33 3.28
CA ALA A 33 24.82 -13.99 4.08
C ALA A 33 25.85 -15.14 4.15
N GLY A 34 25.40 -16.38 3.98
CA GLY A 34 26.26 -17.57 3.91
C GLY A 34 26.93 -17.79 2.55
N LEU A 35 26.50 -17.07 1.50
CA LEU A 35 27.14 -17.14 0.19
C LEU A 35 28.49 -16.42 0.26
N ARG A 36 29.59 -17.16 0.09
CA ARG A 36 30.92 -16.57 -0.01
C ARG A 36 31.03 -15.84 -1.35
N PRO A 37 31.62 -14.62 -1.41
CA PRO A 37 32.01 -14.04 -2.68
C PRO A 37 32.98 -15.02 -3.36
N ALA A 38 32.70 -15.41 -4.60
CA ALA A 38 33.64 -16.18 -5.39
C ALA A 38 34.81 -15.26 -5.77
N SER A 39 35.80 -15.16 -4.88
CA SER A 39 37.07 -14.50 -5.18
C SER A 39 37.82 -15.32 -6.21
N ARG A 40 37.64 -15.03 -7.51
CA ARG A 40 38.56 -15.48 -8.54
C ARG A 40 39.16 -14.26 -9.25
N PRO A 41 40.50 -14.14 -9.33
CA PRO A 41 41.13 -13.07 -10.08
C PRO A 41 40.71 -13.17 -11.55
N LEU A 42 40.26 -12.06 -12.13
CA LEU A 42 40.14 -11.89 -13.58
C LEU A 42 41.54 -11.94 -14.18
N ASP A 43 42.02 -13.10 -14.59
CA ASP A 43 43.19 -13.13 -15.48
C ASP A 43 43.10 -14.18 -16.58
N ASP A 44 42.01 -14.95 -16.68
CA ASP A 44 41.87 -15.92 -17.76
C ASP A 44 40.43 -16.42 -17.96
N ALA A 45 39.46 -15.51 -18.02
CA ALA A 45 38.09 -15.86 -18.39
C ALA A 45 37.80 -15.34 -19.80
N THR A 46 38.08 -16.20 -20.78
CA THR A 46 37.44 -16.16 -22.09
C THR A 46 35.96 -15.86 -21.94
N GLU A 47 35.44 -15.00 -22.83
CA GLU A 47 34.04 -14.62 -22.96
C GLU A 47 33.08 -15.79 -22.67
N TYR A 48 31.97 -15.51 -21.98
CA TYR A 48 30.84 -16.41 -21.74
C TYR A 48 30.91 -17.42 -20.59
N VAL A 49 31.63 -17.15 -19.50
CA VAL A 49 31.33 -17.79 -18.20
C VAL A 49 30.35 -16.91 -17.42
N GLU A 50 29.13 -17.40 -17.37
CA GLU A 50 27.93 -16.83 -16.78
C GLU A 50 28.14 -15.95 -15.53
N HIS A 51 27.61 -14.72 -15.58
CA HIS A 51 27.36 -13.87 -14.42
C HIS A 51 26.22 -14.44 -13.52
N SER A 52 26.05 -15.75 -13.46
CA SER A 52 24.92 -16.46 -12.82
C SER A 52 25.03 -16.57 -11.29
N GLY A 53 26.13 -16.10 -10.68
CA GLY A 53 26.38 -16.22 -9.24
C GLY A 53 26.37 -14.93 -8.41
N ALA A 54 26.19 -13.76 -9.01
CA ALA A 54 26.22 -12.49 -8.28
C ALA A 54 24.93 -12.30 -7.45
N VAL A 55 25.08 -12.15 -6.13
CA VAL A 55 23.95 -11.94 -5.20
C VAL A 55 23.24 -10.62 -5.48
N TRP A 56 24.03 -9.57 -5.72
CA TRP A 56 23.58 -8.22 -6.01
C TRP A 56 23.73 -7.93 -7.50
N ASP A 57 22.98 -6.97 -8.01
CA ASP A 57 23.17 -6.50 -9.38
C ASP A 57 24.59 -5.93 -9.55
N PRO A 58 25.38 -6.41 -10.54
CA PRO A 58 26.79 -6.03 -10.68
C PRO A 58 26.98 -4.58 -11.11
N SER A 59 25.93 -3.92 -11.60
CA SER A 59 25.96 -2.50 -11.95
C SER A 59 25.66 -1.58 -10.76
N MET A 60 25.35 -2.14 -9.58
CA MET A 60 25.07 -1.36 -8.37
C MET A 60 26.27 -0.46 -8.03
N PRO A 61 26.04 0.83 -7.73
CA PRO A 61 27.09 1.72 -7.27
C PRO A 61 27.85 1.14 -6.07
N GLY A 62 29.16 1.41 -6.03
CA GLY A 62 30.01 0.99 -4.93
C GLY A 62 29.61 1.68 -3.62
N PRO A 63 29.90 1.08 -2.45
CA PRO A 63 29.69 1.74 -1.18
C PRO A 63 30.57 2.99 -1.05
N PRO A 64 30.21 3.96 -0.19
CA PRO A 64 31.09 5.08 0.16
C PRO A 64 32.44 4.60 0.70
N ASP A 65 33.50 5.37 0.46
CA ASP A 65 34.88 5.02 0.86
C ASP A 65 35.01 4.77 2.38
N ASP A 66 34.20 5.45 3.18
CA ASP A 66 34.18 5.38 4.64
C ASP A 66 33.07 4.48 5.19
N PHE A 67 32.46 3.60 4.40
CA PHE A 67 31.29 2.79 4.79
C PHE A 67 31.44 2.06 6.14
N PHE A 68 32.64 1.55 6.46
CA PHE A 68 32.94 0.88 7.75
C PHE A 68 33.45 1.82 8.86
N ALA A 69 33.60 3.11 8.56
CA ALA A 69 34.11 4.16 9.45
C ALA A 69 33.15 5.38 9.54
N LEU A 70 31.90 5.23 9.12
CA LEU A 70 30.89 6.29 9.13
C LEU A 70 30.71 6.86 10.54
N THR A 71 30.94 8.16 10.68
CA THR A 71 30.67 8.93 11.92
C THR A 71 29.27 9.54 11.92
N SER A 72 28.71 9.77 10.74
CA SER A 72 27.33 10.13 10.48
C SER A 72 26.85 9.41 9.22
N CYS A 73 25.55 9.14 9.13
CA CYS A 73 24.94 8.55 7.95
C CYS A 73 23.71 9.40 7.60
N ASP A 74 23.72 9.99 6.42
CA ASP A 74 22.52 10.50 5.78
C ASP A 74 22.09 9.52 4.66
N PHE A 75 20.84 9.61 4.24
CA PHE A 75 20.29 8.77 3.18
C PHE A 75 20.22 9.54 1.85
N ALA A 76 21.06 10.57 1.68
CA ALA A 76 21.07 11.35 0.46
C ALA A 76 21.69 10.51 -0.66
N LEU A 77 20.99 10.40 -1.78
CA LEU A 77 21.50 9.68 -2.93
C LEU A 77 22.50 10.56 -3.67
N THR A 78 23.65 10.00 -4.01
CA THR A 78 24.53 10.60 -5.02
C THR A 78 23.84 10.58 -6.39
N ARG A 79 24.38 11.37 -7.33
CA ARG A 79 23.86 11.41 -8.71
C ARG A 79 23.91 10.05 -9.41
N ASP A 80 24.97 9.30 -9.19
CA ASP A 80 25.13 7.98 -9.78
C ASP A 80 24.14 6.97 -9.17
N GLU A 81 23.94 7.00 -7.85
CA GLU A 81 22.95 6.16 -7.17
C GLU A 81 21.51 6.50 -7.57
N ALA A 82 21.17 7.78 -7.62
CA ALA A 82 19.83 8.22 -8.01
C ALA A 82 19.52 7.90 -9.48
N THR A 83 20.51 8.05 -10.37
CA THR A 83 20.39 7.67 -11.78
C THR A 83 20.19 6.17 -11.92
N TRP A 84 21.05 5.38 -11.27
CA TRP A 84 20.98 3.93 -11.29
C TRP A 84 19.66 3.40 -10.73
N LEU A 85 19.24 3.86 -9.54
CA LEU A 85 18.01 3.39 -8.90
C LEU A 85 16.77 3.68 -9.76
N ALA A 86 16.73 4.86 -10.39
CA ALA A 86 15.64 5.22 -11.27
C ALA A 86 15.59 4.35 -12.54
N GLU A 87 16.73 4.03 -13.16
CA GLU A 87 16.79 3.08 -14.27
C GLU A 87 16.32 1.68 -13.83
N ARG A 88 16.73 1.22 -12.65
CA ARG A 88 16.27 -0.04 -12.07
C ARG A 88 14.76 -0.08 -11.88
N ILE A 89 14.18 0.98 -11.32
CA ILE A 89 12.72 1.09 -11.15
C ILE A 89 12.02 1.02 -12.50
N ARG A 90 12.55 1.72 -13.52
CA ARG A 90 11.93 1.73 -14.85
C ARG A 90 11.95 0.37 -15.53
N LEU A 91 13.05 -0.37 -15.39
CA LEU A 91 13.16 -1.72 -15.94
C LEU A 91 12.28 -2.74 -15.20
N ALA A 92 12.17 -2.61 -13.88
CA ALA A 92 11.56 -3.64 -13.05
C ALA A 92 10.06 -3.44 -12.77
N ALA A 93 9.53 -2.24 -13.03
CA ALA A 93 8.13 -1.90 -12.82
C ALA A 93 7.48 -1.20 -14.04
N PRO A 94 7.58 -1.79 -15.25
CA PRO A 94 6.97 -1.20 -16.44
C PRO A 94 5.46 -1.01 -16.27
N ASP A 95 4.92 -0.01 -16.95
CA ASP A 95 3.48 0.32 -16.97
C ASP A 95 2.89 0.63 -15.57
N THR A 96 3.73 1.01 -14.61
CA THR A 96 3.29 1.43 -13.28
C THR A 96 3.35 2.94 -13.13
N LEU A 97 2.54 3.46 -12.19
CA LEU A 97 2.62 4.87 -11.83
C LEU A 97 4.03 5.26 -11.37
N LEU A 98 4.72 4.39 -10.64
CA LEU A 98 6.07 4.68 -10.16
C LEU A 98 7.05 4.85 -11.33
N GLU A 99 7.01 3.98 -12.33
CA GLU A 99 7.83 4.10 -13.54
C GLU A 99 7.56 5.40 -14.29
N PHE A 100 6.29 5.73 -14.50
CA PHE A 100 5.87 6.95 -15.17
C PHE A 100 6.43 8.21 -14.49
N LEU A 101 6.32 8.31 -13.17
CA LEU A 101 6.78 9.49 -12.42
C LEU A 101 8.32 9.56 -12.36
N VAL A 102 9.00 8.42 -12.18
CA VAL A 102 10.48 8.35 -12.22
C VAL A 102 11.02 8.73 -13.60
N GLY A 103 10.35 8.27 -14.67
CA GLY A 103 10.71 8.59 -16.05
C GLY A 103 10.62 10.08 -16.36
N LYS A 104 9.69 10.79 -15.74
CA LYS A 104 9.55 12.25 -15.87
C LYS A 104 10.49 13.06 -14.97
N GLY A 105 11.22 12.44 -14.04
CA GLY A 105 12.06 13.17 -13.07
C GLY A 105 11.23 14.02 -12.10
N SER A 106 10.06 13.50 -11.74
CA SER A 106 9.05 14.21 -10.94
C SER A 106 9.53 14.61 -9.54
N ARG A 107 9.13 15.81 -9.09
CA ARG A 107 9.17 16.21 -7.67
C ARG A 107 7.76 16.31 -7.12
N ARG A 108 7.56 15.84 -5.89
CA ARG A 108 6.24 15.74 -5.27
C ARG A 108 6.15 16.58 -4.01
N ALA A 109 5.10 17.38 -3.95
CA ALA A 109 4.75 18.08 -2.73
C ALA A 109 4.32 17.06 -1.66
N GLU A 110 4.97 17.09 -0.50
CA GLU A 110 4.64 16.22 0.65
C GLU A 110 3.19 16.42 1.13
N ALA A 111 2.57 17.55 0.81
CA ALA A 111 1.19 17.87 1.17
C ALA A 111 0.14 17.01 0.45
N THR A 112 0.47 16.37 -0.68
CA THR A 112 -0.48 15.53 -1.40
C THR A 112 -0.68 14.19 -0.68
N ARG A 113 -1.91 13.93 -0.21
CA ARG A 113 -2.20 12.71 0.55
C ARG A 113 -2.52 11.49 -0.33
N PHE A 114 -2.98 11.73 -1.55
CA PHE A 114 -3.37 10.70 -2.50
C PHE A 114 -2.76 10.96 -3.88
N ALA A 115 -2.42 9.88 -4.58
CA ALA A 115 -1.76 9.97 -5.88
C ALA A 115 -2.61 10.66 -6.95
N TRP A 116 -3.93 10.43 -6.97
CA TRP A 116 -4.83 10.99 -7.98
C TRP A 116 -5.09 12.50 -7.82
N ASP A 117 -4.67 13.11 -6.71
CA ASP A 117 -4.78 14.55 -6.51
C ASP A 117 -3.61 15.33 -7.13
N ASP A 118 -2.51 14.63 -7.45
CA ASP A 118 -1.32 15.20 -8.06
C ASP A 118 -1.53 15.50 -9.56
N ASP A 119 -1.14 16.70 -9.99
CA ASP A 119 -1.42 17.19 -11.34
C ASP A 119 -0.67 16.41 -12.43
N GLU A 120 0.54 15.93 -12.15
CA GLU A 120 1.30 15.16 -13.12
C GLU A 120 0.75 13.74 -13.23
N VAL A 121 0.27 13.16 -12.13
CA VAL A 121 -0.47 11.89 -12.16
C VAL A 121 -1.73 12.01 -13.01
N LYS A 122 -2.43 13.15 -12.98
CA LYS A 122 -3.60 13.40 -13.85
C LYS A 122 -3.24 13.41 -15.35
N THR A 123 -1.99 13.64 -15.71
CA THR A 123 -1.51 13.56 -17.11
C THR A 123 -1.19 12.13 -17.56
N ALA A 124 -1.24 11.14 -16.66
CA ALA A 124 -0.99 9.76 -17.04
C ALA A 124 -2.01 9.26 -18.07
N ALA A 125 -1.59 8.31 -18.90
CA ALA A 125 -2.41 7.71 -19.95
C ALA A 125 -2.37 6.17 -19.87
N GLY A 126 -3.25 5.53 -20.64
CA GLY A 126 -3.31 4.06 -20.75
C GLY A 126 -3.46 3.37 -19.38
N GLN A 127 -2.71 2.29 -19.20
CA GLN A 127 -2.83 1.43 -18.01
C GLN A 127 -2.54 2.16 -16.69
N VAL A 128 -1.63 3.14 -16.68
CA VAL A 128 -1.31 3.91 -15.47
C VAL A 128 -2.52 4.73 -15.02
N ARG A 129 -3.15 5.44 -15.95
CA ARG A 129 -4.37 6.23 -15.67
C ARG A 129 -5.50 5.34 -15.18
N ASP A 130 -5.70 4.21 -15.84
CA ASP A 130 -6.78 3.30 -15.52
C ASP A 130 -6.56 2.69 -14.12
N ALA A 131 -5.33 2.30 -13.79
CA ALA A 131 -4.98 1.82 -12.46
C ALA A 131 -5.16 2.87 -11.36
N VAL A 132 -4.82 4.14 -11.62
CA VAL A 132 -5.03 5.25 -10.67
C VAL A 132 -6.53 5.50 -10.44
N ASN A 133 -7.34 5.47 -11.50
CA ASN A 133 -8.78 5.64 -11.40
C ASN A 133 -9.44 4.49 -10.61
N GLU A 134 -9.06 3.24 -10.87
CA GLU A 134 -9.55 2.09 -10.11
C GLU A 134 -9.11 2.16 -8.63
N ALA A 135 -7.87 2.59 -8.36
CA ALA A 135 -7.38 2.82 -7.02
C ALA A 135 -8.19 3.90 -6.28
N ARG A 136 -8.50 5.02 -6.94
CA ARG A 136 -9.34 6.10 -6.38
C ARG A 136 -10.72 5.59 -6.00
N ARG A 137 -11.43 4.97 -6.96
CA ARG A 137 -12.79 4.44 -6.75
C ARG A 137 -12.82 3.42 -5.62
N PHE A 138 -11.87 2.48 -5.63
CA PHE A 138 -11.73 1.50 -4.55
C PHE A 138 -11.48 2.16 -3.19
N ALA A 139 -10.61 3.16 -3.12
CA ALA A 139 -10.31 3.85 -1.87
C ALA A 139 -11.54 4.58 -1.31
N VAL A 140 -12.32 5.26 -2.15
CA VAL A 140 -13.55 5.96 -1.75
C VAL A 140 -14.62 4.95 -1.32
N ALA A 141 -14.88 3.92 -2.11
CA ALA A 141 -15.87 2.90 -1.78
C ALA A 141 -15.54 2.20 -0.45
N MET A 142 -14.29 1.78 -0.26
CA MET A 142 -13.87 1.06 0.93
C MET A 142 -13.77 1.94 2.19
N HIS A 143 -13.63 3.25 2.03
CA HIS A 143 -13.69 4.19 3.14
C HIS A 143 -15.05 4.12 3.84
N GLY A 144 -16.15 4.10 3.10
CA GLY A 144 -17.49 3.94 3.67
C GLY A 144 -17.66 2.65 4.49
N ALA A 145 -17.11 1.52 4.02
CA ALA A 145 -17.14 0.27 4.76
C ALA A 145 -16.40 0.38 6.10
N ALA A 146 -15.26 1.07 6.12
CA ALA A 146 -14.50 1.31 7.34
C ALA A 146 -15.22 2.25 8.29
N LEU A 147 -15.87 3.30 7.78
CA LEU A 147 -16.67 4.23 8.59
C LEU A 147 -17.86 3.52 9.22
N LEU A 148 -18.63 2.74 8.44
CA LEU A 148 -19.77 1.96 8.94
C LEU A 148 -19.33 0.95 10.00
N TYR A 149 -18.22 0.24 9.79
CA TYR A 149 -17.66 -0.66 10.79
C TYR A 149 -17.37 0.05 12.12
N ASN A 150 -16.77 1.24 12.06
CA ASN A 150 -16.49 1.99 13.29
C ASN A 150 -17.74 2.57 13.94
N GLY A 151 -18.76 2.95 13.16
CA GLY A 151 -20.09 3.29 13.69
C GLY A 151 -20.71 2.14 14.46
N LEU A 152 -20.67 0.91 13.90
CA LEU A 152 -21.14 -0.30 14.60
C LEU A 152 -20.37 -0.60 15.88
N LEU A 153 -19.06 -0.35 15.91
CA LEU A 153 -18.26 -0.48 17.13
C LEU A 153 -18.63 0.58 18.17
N ALA A 154 -18.92 1.81 17.74
CA ALA A 154 -19.36 2.88 18.64
C ALA A 154 -20.71 2.53 19.27
N GLU A 155 -21.69 2.09 18.48
CA GLU A 155 -22.97 1.62 19.01
C GLU A 155 -22.79 0.46 20.01
N ARG A 156 -21.94 -0.52 19.68
CA ARG A 156 -21.64 -1.63 20.60
C ARG A 156 -20.99 -1.15 21.89
N SER A 157 -20.20 -0.08 21.84
CA SER A 157 -19.59 0.50 23.04
C SER A 157 -20.61 1.17 23.95
N GLU A 158 -21.63 1.82 23.38
CA GLU A 158 -22.76 2.41 24.11
C GLU A 158 -23.60 1.31 24.78
N GLU A 159 -23.91 0.22 24.06
CA GLU A 159 -24.61 -0.95 24.62
C GLU A 159 -23.89 -1.56 25.84
N LEU A 160 -22.56 -1.49 25.87
CA LEU A 160 -21.72 -1.98 26.95
C LEU A 160 -21.47 -0.94 28.06
N GLY A 161 -22.00 0.28 27.92
CA GLY A 161 -21.82 1.37 28.89
C GLY A 161 -20.38 1.91 28.97
N LEU A 162 -19.63 1.87 27.87
CA LEU A 162 -18.23 2.29 27.83
C LEU A 162 -18.09 3.80 27.58
N SER A 163 -18.21 4.61 28.64
CA SER A 163 -18.22 6.08 28.56
C SER A 163 -16.96 6.72 27.94
N GLN A 164 -15.83 6.01 27.95
CA GLN A 164 -14.58 6.44 27.30
C GLN A 164 -14.68 6.61 25.77
N TYR A 165 -15.78 6.15 25.17
CA TYR A 165 -16.06 6.28 23.73
C TYR A 165 -17.33 7.09 23.43
N ASP A 166 -17.86 7.83 24.41
CA ASP A 166 -19.04 8.68 24.22
C ASP A 166 -18.86 9.65 23.03
N GLY A 167 -19.93 9.85 22.26
CA GLY A 167 -19.93 10.70 21.06
C GLY A 167 -19.26 10.07 19.83
N ARG A 168 -18.66 8.87 19.93
CA ARG A 168 -18.09 8.19 18.75
C ARG A 168 -19.13 7.80 17.73
N ARG A 169 -20.35 7.48 18.15
CA ARG A 169 -21.45 7.13 17.25
C ARG A 169 -21.79 8.30 16.34
N ASP A 170 -22.05 9.47 16.92
CA ASP A 170 -22.35 10.71 16.18
C ASP A 170 -21.17 11.10 15.29
N TYR A 171 -19.94 11.01 15.80
CA TYR A 171 -18.74 11.28 15.02
C TYR A 171 -18.62 10.42 13.74
N PHE A 172 -18.95 9.12 13.83
CA PHE A 172 -18.92 8.24 12.66
C PHE A 172 -20.14 8.41 11.75
N ALA A 173 -21.29 8.81 12.29
CA ALA A 173 -22.45 9.21 11.50
C ALA A 173 -22.13 10.44 10.64
N ASP A 174 -21.57 11.50 11.24
CA ASP A 174 -21.13 12.72 10.52
C ASP A 174 -20.08 12.44 9.43
N LEU A 175 -19.21 11.44 9.65
CA LEU A 175 -18.25 11.01 8.65
C LEU A 175 -18.90 10.24 7.51
N LEU A 176 -19.90 9.40 7.80
CA LEU A 176 -20.66 8.66 6.79
C LEU A 176 -21.49 9.60 5.91
N ASP A 177 -22.09 10.65 6.50
CA ASP A 177 -22.84 11.65 5.74
C ASP A 177 -21.94 12.43 4.78
N ARG A 178 -20.78 12.91 5.25
CA ARG A 178 -19.79 13.55 4.37
C ARG A 178 -19.25 12.62 3.30
N TRP A 179 -19.05 11.34 3.62
CA TRP A 179 -18.63 10.34 2.65
C TRP A 179 -19.72 10.07 1.60
N ARG A 180 -20.99 10.08 1.99
CA ARG A 180 -22.12 9.96 1.06
C ARG A 180 -22.14 11.11 0.06
N ASP A 181 -21.98 12.35 0.53
CA ASP A 181 -21.90 13.53 -0.36
C ASP A 181 -20.77 13.36 -1.41
N GLU A 182 -19.62 12.83 -0.97
CA GLU A 182 -18.50 12.53 -1.86
C GLU A 182 -18.84 11.43 -2.88
N VAL A 183 -19.53 10.35 -2.46
CA VAL A 183 -19.97 9.29 -3.37
C VAL A 183 -20.93 9.84 -4.42
N GLU A 184 -21.91 10.66 -4.03
CA GLU A 184 -22.88 11.27 -4.93
C GLU A 184 -22.22 12.23 -5.95
N ALA A 185 -21.17 12.94 -5.54
CA ALA A 185 -20.38 13.79 -6.42
C ALA A 185 -19.35 13.04 -7.30
N SER A 186 -19.21 11.71 -7.12
CA SER A 186 -18.20 10.89 -7.79
C SER A 186 -18.76 10.05 -8.94
N ASP A 187 -17.88 9.36 -9.66
CA ASP A 187 -18.23 8.41 -10.71
C ASP A 187 -18.55 6.99 -10.18
N LEU A 188 -18.70 6.82 -8.87
CA LEU A 188 -18.93 5.51 -8.23
C LEU A 188 -20.27 4.88 -8.60
N GLY A 189 -21.34 5.68 -8.83
CA GLY A 189 -22.65 5.15 -9.21
C GLY A 189 -22.61 4.28 -10.48
N SER A 190 -21.75 4.68 -11.43
CA SER A 190 -21.52 3.98 -12.70
C SER A 190 -20.33 2.99 -12.68
N TRP A 191 -19.66 2.83 -11.54
CA TRP A 191 -18.44 2.05 -11.48
C TRP A 191 -18.68 0.54 -11.69
N ASN A 192 -18.06 -0.02 -12.73
CA ASN A 192 -17.99 -1.45 -12.99
C ASN A 192 -16.67 -2.01 -12.42
N LEU A 193 -16.76 -3.09 -11.64
CA LEU A 193 -15.61 -3.74 -11.02
C LEU A 193 -14.76 -4.59 -11.98
N GLU A 194 -15.22 -4.81 -13.22
CA GLU A 194 -14.47 -5.57 -14.22
C GLU A 194 -13.06 -5.01 -14.46
N GLY A 195 -12.91 -3.68 -14.53
CA GLY A 195 -11.62 -3.03 -14.66
C GLY A 195 -10.69 -3.32 -13.47
N LEU A 196 -11.22 -3.18 -12.24
CA LEU A 196 -10.49 -3.53 -11.02
C LEU A 196 -10.04 -4.99 -11.02
N TRP A 197 -10.93 -5.91 -11.39
CA TRP A 197 -10.64 -7.35 -11.41
C TRP A 197 -9.64 -7.73 -12.50
N GLY A 198 -9.70 -7.09 -13.67
CA GLY A 198 -8.70 -7.24 -14.72
C GLY A 198 -7.30 -6.83 -14.23
N LEU A 199 -7.18 -5.68 -13.58
CA LEU A 199 -5.91 -5.20 -13.01
C LEU A 199 -5.34 -6.13 -11.94
N ILE A 200 -6.19 -6.66 -11.06
CA ILE A 200 -5.75 -7.54 -9.97
C ILE A 200 -5.32 -8.91 -10.51
N SER A 201 -6.06 -9.46 -11.48
CA SER A 201 -5.78 -10.77 -12.07
C SER A 201 -4.45 -10.76 -12.83
N ALA A 202 -4.12 -9.65 -13.51
CA ALA A 202 -2.84 -9.47 -14.20
C ALA A 202 -1.61 -9.52 -13.28
N ARG A 203 -1.78 -9.33 -11.96
CA ARG A 203 -0.67 -9.27 -10.98
C ARG A 203 -0.37 -10.61 -10.29
N GLY A 204 -1.02 -11.71 -10.69
CA GLY A 204 -0.57 -13.08 -10.38
C GLY A 204 -0.94 -13.65 -9.01
N ARG A 205 -1.65 -12.92 -8.15
CA ARG A 205 -2.22 -13.49 -6.92
C ARG A 205 -3.62 -12.93 -6.64
N PRO A 206 -4.68 -13.64 -7.05
CA PRO A 206 -6.03 -13.17 -6.82
C PRO A 206 -6.35 -13.10 -5.30
N PRO A 207 -7.16 -12.13 -4.87
CA PRO A 207 -7.73 -12.11 -3.52
C PRO A 207 -8.55 -13.37 -3.25
N SER A 208 -8.81 -13.64 -1.97
CA SER A 208 -9.71 -14.74 -1.62
C SER A 208 -11.11 -14.52 -2.19
N PRO A 209 -11.85 -15.60 -2.53
CA PRO A 209 -13.24 -15.48 -3.02
C PRO A 209 -14.14 -14.68 -2.07
N LEU A 210 -13.94 -14.81 -0.75
CA LEU A 210 -14.66 -14.03 0.25
C LEU A 210 -14.38 -12.52 0.16
N THR A 211 -13.14 -12.14 -0.17
CA THR A 211 -12.79 -10.72 -0.37
C THR A 211 -13.46 -10.17 -1.63
N LEU A 212 -13.44 -10.94 -2.72
CA LEU A 212 -14.09 -10.55 -3.97
C LEU A 212 -15.60 -10.36 -3.77
N ARG A 213 -16.26 -11.36 -3.16
CA ARG A 213 -17.69 -11.28 -2.83
C ARG A 213 -18.00 -10.05 -1.97
N PHE A 214 -17.24 -9.85 -0.88
CA PHE A 214 -17.47 -8.69 -0.02
C PHE A 214 -17.39 -7.36 -0.78
N VAL A 215 -16.36 -7.17 -1.61
CA VAL A 215 -16.19 -5.92 -2.38
C VAL A 215 -17.34 -5.75 -3.37
N THR A 216 -17.73 -6.82 -4.08
CA THR A 216 -18.86 -6.80 -5.01
C THR A 216 -20.17 -6.45 -4.32
N ASP A 217 -20.49 -7.11 -3.21
CA ASP A 217 -21.73 -6.90 -2.45
C ASP A 217 -21.75 -5.48 -1.86
N TRP A 218 -20.61 -5.02 -1.31
CA TRP A 218 -20.48 -3.68 -0.75
C TRP A 218 -20.66 -2.59 -1.82
N VAL A 219 -19.97 -2.71 -2.95
CA VAL A 219 -20.06 -1.74 -4.05
C VAL A 219 -21.48 -1.73 -4.65
N SER A 220 -22.17 -2.87 -4.67
CA SER A 220 -23.57 -2.93 -5.10
C SER A 220 -24.50 -2.13 -4.17
N LEU A 221 -24.24 -2.17 -2.85
CA LEU A 221 -24.97 -1.34 -1.87
C LEU A 221 -24.66 0.15 -2.03
N VAL A 222 -23.38 0.51 -2.21
CA VAL A 222 -22.95 1.90 -2.45
C VAL A 222 -23.57 2.47 -3.72
N ARG A 223 -23.76 1.64 -4.76
CA ARG A 223 -24.40 1.98 -6.03
C ARG A 223 -25.93 1.90 -6.00
N GLY A 224 -26.53 1.52 -4.88
CA GLY A 224 -27.98 1.45 -4.72
C GLY A 224 -28.67 2.80 -4.96
N PRO A 225 -30.01 2.85 -4.89
CA PRO A 225 -30.77 4.09 -5.09
C PRO A 225 -30.21 5.27 -4.28
N SER A 226 -30.08 6.43 -4.91
CA SER A 226 -29.61 7.67 -4.24
C SER A 226 -30.46 7.97 -2.99
N GLY A 227 -29.80 8.40 -1.90
CA GLY A 227 -30.47 8.68 -0.62
C GLY A 227 -30.63 7.50 0.34
N LEU A 228 -30.13 6.30 0.02
CA LEU A 228 -30.25 5.12 0.89
C LEU A 228 -29.38 5.25 2.14
N ASP A 229 -29.99 5.34 3.32
CA ASP A 229 -29.26 5.42 4.58
C ASP A 229 -28.49 4.11 4.87
N LEU A 230 -27.26 3.98 4.35
CA LEU A 230 -26.37 2.85 4.62
C LEU A 230 -26.04 2.66 6.11
N ALA A 231 -26.14 3.70 6.95
CA ALA A 231 -25.91 3.58 8.39
C ALA A 231 -27.08 2.85 9.07
N GLY A 232 -28.31 3.11 8.63
CA GLY A 232 -29.54 2.43 9.04
C GLY A 232 -29.84 1.13 8.28
N ASP A 233 -29.25 0.91 7.11
CA ASP A 233 -29.54 -0.26 6.25
C ASP A 233 -29.03 -1.57 6.88
N GLN A 234 -29.96 -2.47 7.19
CA GLN A 234 -29.65 -3.72 7.87
C GLN A 234 -28.79 -4.67 7.01
N THR A 235 -28.90 -4.59 5.68
CA THR A 235 -28.12 -5.40 4.75
C THR A 235 -26.64 -4.99 4.79
N ALA A 236 -26.36 -3.68 4.71
CA ALA A 236 -25.03 -3.11 4.82
C ALA A 236 -24.39 -3.42 6.18
N ARG A 237 -25.16 -3.24 7.26
CA ARG A 237 -24.70 -3.55 8.63
C ARG A 237 -24.36 -5.03 8.81
N ASN A 238 -25.19 -5.93 8.27
CA ASN A 238 -24.93 -7.37 8.31
C ASN A 238 -23.70 -7.75 7.49
N LEU A 239 -23.53 -7.18 6.30
CA LEU A 239 -22.35 -7.43 5.45
C LEU A 239 -21.04 -7.07 6.16
N ILE A 240 -21.00 -5.95 6.89
CA ILE A 240 -19.84 -5.54 7.68
C ILE A 240 -19.58 -6.48 8.86
N ARG A 241 -20.64 -6.86 9.60
CA ARG A 241 -20.56 -7.81 10.72
C ARG A 241 -20.02 -9.17 10.26
N GLU A 242 -20.58 -9.72 9.18
CA GLU A 242 -20.13 -10.99 8.61
C GLU A 242 -18.67 -10.91 8.19
N ARG A 243 -18.23 -9.83 7.52
CA ARG A 243 -16.83 -9.66 7.13
C ARG A 243 -15.89 -9.70 8.34
N GLU A 244 -16.24 -9.05 9.45
CA GLU A 244 -15.39 -9.07 10.64
C GLU A 244 -15.27 -10.49 11.21
N ILE A 245 -16.40 -11.19 11.36
CA ILE A 245 -16.45 -12.55 11.90
C ILE A 245 -15.62 -13.50 11.02
N HIS A 246 -15.73 -13.40 9.70
CA HIS A 246 -14.97 -14.27 8.79
C HIS A 246 -13.47 -14.00 8.84
N GLN A 247 -13.04 -12.74 8.94
CA GLN A 247 -11.62 -12.39 8.98
C GLN A 247 -10.96 -12.62 10.34
N LYS A 248 -11.68 -12.32 11.44
CA LYS A 248 -11.11 -12.27 12.78
C LYS A 248 -11.60 -13.39 13.69
N ARG A 249 -12.67 -14.10 13.32
CA ARG A 249 -13.28 -15.20 14.10
C ARG A 249 -13.51 -14.76 15.55
N GLY A 250 -12.94 -15.46 16.53
CA GLY A 250 -13.04 -15.11 17.95
C GLY A 250 -12.41 -13.76 18.34
N GLN A 251 -11.69 -13.09 17.42
CA GLN A 251 -11.14 -11.75 17.62
C GLN A 251 -12.04 -10.63 17.07
N ALA A 252 -13.24 -10.95 16.58
CA ALA A 252 -14.21 -9.95 16.13
C ALA A 252 -14.70 -9.11 17.31
N ARG A 253 -14.52 -7.79 17.25
CA ARG A 253 -14.87 -6.88 18.36
C ARG A 253 -16.37 -6.69 18.47
N LEU A 254 -17.12 -6.83 17.37
CA LEU A 254 -18.58 -6.74 17.39
C LEU A 254 -19.24 -7.86 18.21
N THR A 255 -18.54 -8.98 18.45
CA THR A 255 -19.06 -10.11 19.24
C THR A 255 -18.23 -10.42 20.50
N ASN A 256 -17.03 -9.87 20.63
CA ASN A 256 -16.13 -10.13 21.76
C ASN A 256 -15.97 -8.90 22.66
N ASP A 257 -16.76 -8.84 23.74
CA ASP A 257 -16.78 -7.72 24.69
C ASP A 257 -15.41 -7.40 25.29
N ARG A 258 -14.57 -8.41 25.55
CA ARG A 258 -13.23 -8.21 26.10
C ARG A 258 -12.35 -7.41 25.12
N LEU A 259 -12.39 -7.75 23.84
CA LEU A 259 -11.62 -7.06 22.81
C LEU A 259 -12.25 -5.72 22.43
N MET A 260 -13.58 -5.61 22.57
CA MET A 260 -14.29 -4.36 22.37
C MET A 260 -13.86 -3.29 23.39
N ARG A 261 -13.68 -3.67 24.66
CA ARG A 261 -13.13 -2.75 25.69
C ARG A 261 -11.74 -2.19 25.34
N GLN A 262 -10.98 -2.89 24.52
CA GLN A 262 -9.63 -2.50 24.06
C GLN A 262 -9.64 -1.74 22.72
N TRP A 263 -10.81 -1.41 22.17
CA TRP A 263 -10.91 -0.64 20.93
C TRP A 263 -10.45 0.81 21.12
N GLY A 264 -9.41 1.28 20.43
CA GLY A 264 -8.89 2.64 20.60
C GLY A 264 -9.77 3.79 20.07
N GLY A 265 -11.08 3.61 19.94
CA GLY A 265 -12.03 4.61 19.41
C GLY A 265 -12.05 4.76 17.89
N ALA A 266 -11.11 4.13 17.18
CA ALA A 266 -11.12 3.98 15.72
C ALA A 266 -10.31 2.75 15.30
N SER A 267 -10.65 2.17 14.14
CA SER A 267 -9.97 1.00 13.57
C SER A 267 -10.01 1.06 12.06
N GLY A 268 -8.85 1.34 11.45
CA GLY A 268 -8.70 1.35 9.99
C GLY A 268 -9.60 2.37 9.28
N SER A 269 -9.99 3.45 9.96
CA SER A 269 -10.90 4.47 9.42
C SER A 269 -10.24 5.39 8.37
N GLY A 270 -8.91 5.36 8.24
CA GLY A 270 -8.20 6.14 7.25
C GLY A 270 -8.45 5.61 5.83
N ARG A 271 -8.73 6.52 4.89
CA ARG A 271 -8.83 6.20 3.47
C ARG A 271 -7.51 5.62 2.94
N LEU A 272 -7.61 4.60 2.09
CA LEU A 272 -6.45 3.99 1.44
C LEU A 272 -5.73 5.01 0.55
N ASN A 273 -4.44 5.21 0.79
CA ASN A 273 -3.58 6.07 -0.04
C ASN A 273 -2.52 5.29 -0.82
N PHE A 274 -2.57 3.95 -0.78
CA PHE A 274 -1.61 3.06 -1.46
C PHE A 274 -0.14 3.42 -1.20
N ARG A 275 0.16 3.91 0.01
CA ARG A 275 1.50 4.34 0.44
C ARG A 275 2.06 5.53 -0.34
N TRP A 276 1.19 6.36 -0.92
CA TRP A 276 1.59 7.55 -1.67
C TRP A 276 2.63 8.44 -0.95
N PRO A 277 2.54 8.73 0.37
CA PRO A 277 3.57 9.52 1.04
C PRO A 277 4.98 8.91 0.98
N VAL A 278 5.08 7.57 0.96
CA VAL A 278 6.37 6.88 0.82
C VAL A 278 6.88 7.00 -0.61
N VAL A 279 5.98 6.88 -1.61
CA VAL A 279 6.32 7.05 -3.03
C VAL A 279 6.76 8.49 -3.32
N ALA A 280 6.05 9.49 -2.78
CA ALA A 280 6.39 10.90 -2.93
C ALA A 280 7.78 11.21 -2.39
N ARG A 281 8.13 10.67 -1.20
CA ARG A 281 9.48 10.80 -0.64
C ARG A 281 10.53 10.14 -1.54
N LEU A 282 10.31 8.90 -1.97
CA LEU A 282 11.22 8.20 -2.88
C LEU A 282 11.47 9.00 -4.18
N LEU A 283 10.43 9.62 -4.75
CA LEU A 283 10.56 10.45 -5.94
C LEU A 283 11.40 11.70 -5.67
N ASN A 284 11.20 12.35 -4.52
CA ASN A 284 12.02 13.51 -4.12
C ASN A 284 13.48 13.11 -3.90
N ASP A 285 13.75 12.02 -3.18
CA ASP A 285 15.11 11.53 -2.94
C ASP A 285 15.86 11.25 -4.26
N ILE A 286 15.19 10.62 -5.23
CA ILE A 286 15.73 10.39 -6.58
C ILE A 286 15.94 11.72 -7.34
N ALA A 287 15.00 12.65 -7.24
CA ALA A 287 15.08 13.94 -7.93
C ALA A 287 16.14 14.87 -7.32
N ASP A 288 16.41 14.75 -6.02
CA ASP A 288 17.44 15.49 -5.29
C ASP A 288 18.84 14.95 -5.59
N GLY A 289 19.02 13.62 -5.67
CA GLY A 289 20.30 13.07 -6.09
C GLY A 289 20.65 13.39 -7.56
N ARG A 290 19.63 13.57 -8.42
CA ARG A 290 19.82 13.88 -9.85
C ARG A 290 20.08 15.35 -10.18
N SER A 291 19.75 16.26 -9.26
CA SER A 291 19.99 17.72 -9.43
C SER A 291 21.44 18.08 -9.18
#